data_AF-A0A4R3V1N2-F1
#
_entry.id   AF-A0A4R3V1N2-F1
#
_cell.length_a   1.000
_cell.length_b   1.000
_cell.length_c   1.000
_cell.angle_alpha   90.00
_cell.angle_beta   90.00
_cell.angle_gamma   90.00
#
_symmetry.space_group_name_H-M   'P 1'
#
loop_
_entity.id
_entity.type
_entity.pdbx_description
1 polymer ?
#
loop_
_entity_poly.entity_id
_entity_poly.type
_entity_poly.pdbx_seq_one_letter_code
_entity_poly.pdbx_strand_id
1 'polypeptide(L)'
;MTTSRWALAALAALAGVVGVFFYATRTPDDKPAAPPAAVAALPLMLPAAPAQPAAASAALPAVQSTAPAPAAVQRVGSEGYGPHIERAFVGTDAADAWEAVKWLRLCASNEARRSSYEQARAVGVVPEVMTQLMREADDESRRCQTVTAQHQAMLAGLASRAMRARIPGAATTYAGAVVPGELTAEQRREVADAMRQEANAGAPSLLDAALSNRAWGLTDEERLSYLYAFTRLYDSHAGAGATVEALIKQGAVPFTAPPTPAQIAAAKLAGQQIIDLVRPDTKP
;
A
#
# COMPACT_ATOMS: atom_id res chain seq x y z
N MET A 1 14.08 21.39 29.20
CA MET A 1 13.07 21.82 28.20
C MET A 1 13.57 21.63 26.76
N THR A 2 14.03 20.43 26.40
CA THR A 2 14.59 20.13 25.06
C THR A 2 14.03 18.85 24.44
N THR A 3 13.29 18.04 25.19
CA THR A 3 12.72 16.76 24.76
C THR A 3 11.45 16.90 23.91
N SER A 4 10.66 17.98 24.06
CA SER A 4 9.45 18.20 23.26
C SER A 4 9.70 18.56 21.79
N ARG A 5 10.88 19.10 21.43
CA ARG A 5 11.17 19.47 20.03
C ARG A 5 11.46 18.27 19.14
N TRP A 6 11.94 17.16 19.73
CA TRP A 6 12.28 15.94 18.99
C TRP A 6 11.06 15.04 18.73
N ALA A 7 10.08 15.03 19.64
CA ALA A 7 8.83 14.28 19.43
C ALA A 7 8.02 14.82 18.23
N LEU A 8 8.03 16.14 18.00
CA LEU A 8 7.37 16.78 16.85
C LEU A 8 8.07 16.47 15.51
N ALA A 9 9.40 16.35 15.52
CA ALA A 9 10.15 15.99 14.31
C ALA A 9 9.93 14.52 13.90
N ALA A 10 9.80 13.61 14.88
CA ALA A 10 9.51 12.20 14.62
C ALA A 10 8.09 11.97 14.06
N LEU A 11 7.10 12.73 14.54
CA LEU A 11 5.72 12.68 14.04
C LEU A 11 5.55 13.28 12.65
N ALA A 12 6.29 14.37 12.33
CA ALA A 12 6.30 14.96 10.99
C ALA A 12 6.95 14.03 9.95
N ALA A 13 8.00 13.28 10.33
CA ALA A 13 8.63 12.30 9.45
C ALA A 13 7.72 11.09 9.15
N LEU A 14 6.96 10.61 10.14
CA LEU A 14 5.98 9.52 9.96
C LEU A 14 4.78 9.93 9.08
N ALA A 15 4.29 11.16 9.22
CA ALA A 15 3.22 11.68 8.37
C ALA A 15 3.67 11.90 6.91
N GLY A 16 4.93 12.31 6.71
CA GLY A 16 5.52 12.47 5.37
C GLY A 16 5.65 11.16 4.59
N VAL A 17 6.00 10.05 5.27
CA VAL A 17 6.17 8.74 4.61
C VAL A 17 4.83 8.15 4.14
N VAL A 18 3.73 8.39 4.86
CA VAL A 18 2.39 7.92 4.45
C VAL A 18 1.85 8.77 3.28
N GLY A 19 2.12 10.08 3.25
CA GLY A 19 1.66 10.98 2.19
C GLY A 19 2.39 10.80 0.86
N VAL A 20 3.71 10.55 0.88
CA VAL A 20 4.51 10.37 -0.36
C VAL A 20 4.20 9.03 -1.04
N PHE A 21 3.87 7.99 -0.27
CA PHE A 21 3.55 6.67 -0.82
C PHE A 21 2.24 6.66 -1.65
N PHE A 22 1.28 7.51 -1.30
CA PHE A 22 0.00 7.60 -2.02
C PHE A 22 0.06 8.46 -3.30
N TYR A 23 1.03 9.38 -3.41
CA TYR A 23 1.20 10.22 -4.60
C TYR A 23 2.03 9.56 -5.70
N ALA A 24 2.97 8.68 -5.35
CA ALA A 24 3.87 8.04 -6.31
C ALA A 24 3.21 6.94 -7.18
N THR A 25 1.98 6.51 -6.89
CA THR A 25 1.24 5.49 -7.66
C THR A 25 0.17 6.06 -8.60
N ARG A 26 -0.01 7.39 -8.65
CA ARG A 26 -0.90 8.04 -9.61
C ARG A 26 -0.11 8.43 -10.86
N THR A 27 -0.16 7.62 -11.90
CA THR A 27 0.22 8.07 -13.25
C THR A 27 -0.80 9.13 -13.72
N PRO A 28 -0.37 10.33 -14.12
CA PRO A 28 -1.24 11.27 -14.80
C PRO A 28 -1.30 10.85 -16.27
N ASP A 29 -2.39 10.18 -16.68
CA ASP A 29 -2.66 9.97 -18.11
C ASP A 29 -4.17 10.11 -18.38
N ASP A 30 -4.63 11.35 -18.46
CA ASP A 30 -5.72 11.71 -19.36
C ASP A 30 -5.09 12.10 -20.70
N LYS A 31 -4.78 11.09 -21.51
CA LYS A 31 -4.55 11.27 -22.95
C LYS A 31 -5.55 10.40 -23.69
N PRO A 32 -6.41 10.98 -24.56
CA PRO A 32 -7.42 10.19 -25.25
C PRO A 32 -6.75 9.11 -26.11
N ALA A 33 -7.16 7.86 -25.87
CA ALA A 33 -6.69 6.69 -26.59
C ALA A 33 -6.97 6.84 -28.10
N ALA A 34 -5.90 6.78 -28.90
CA ALA A 34 -6.03 6.62 -30.34
C ALA A 34 -6.63 5.24 -30.68
N PRO A 35 -7.45 5.13 -31.74
CA PRO A 35 -8.06 3.86 -32.11
C PRO A 35 -6.98 2.81 -32.47
N PRO A 36 -7.23 1.51 -32.19
CA PRO A 36 -6.23 0.47 -32.37
C PRO A 36 -5.90 0.29 -33.85
N ALA A 37 -4.63 0.51 -34.20
CA ALA A 37 -4.07 0.04 -35.46
C ALA A 37 -4.01 -1.50 -35.44
N ALA A 38 -4.57 -2.12 -36.47
CA ALA A 38 -4.51 -3.56 -36.68
C ALA A 38 -3.05 -4.00 -36.80
N VAL A 39 -2.57 -4.79 -35.83
CA VAL A 39 -1.24 -5.42 -35.89
C VAL A 39 -1.39 -6.68 -36.73
N ALA A 40 -0.89 -6.62 -37.96
CA ALA A 40 -0.69 -7.77 -38.82
C ALA A 40 0.25 -8.77 -38.13
N ALA A 41 -0.15 -10.03 -38.08
CA ALA A 41 0.68 -11.13 -37.60
C ALA A 41 1.96 -11.21 -38.45
N LEU A 42 3.11 -10.95 -37.82
CA LEU A 42 4.41 -11.21 -38.42
C LEU A 42 4.71 -12.71 -38.31
N PRO A 43 5.11 -13.39 -39.40
CA PRO A 43 5.49 -14.79 -39.36
C PRO A 43 6.82 -14.95 -38.61
N LEU A 44 6.83 -15.78 -37.58
CA LEU A 44 8.04 -16.27 -36.93
C LEU A 44 8.83 -17.15 -37.93
N MET A 45 9.83 -16.58 -38.60
CA MET A 45 10.86 -17.36 -39.28
C MET A 45 11.98 -17.66 -38.28
N LEU A 46 12.05 -18.91 -37.80
CA LEU A 46 13.24 -19.41 -37.11
C LEU A 46 14.36 -19.62 -38.14
N PRO A 47 15.58 -19.09 -37.94
CA PRO A 47 16.72 -19.53 -38.71
C PRO A 47 17.13 -20.94 -38.28
N ALA A 48 17.22 -21.85 -39.26
CA ALA A 48 17.86 -23.15 -39.10
C ALA A 48 19.36 -22.95 -38.85
N ALA A 49 19.87 -23.51 -37.76
CA ALA A 49 21.30 -23.53 -37.48
C ALA A 49 22.04 -24.39 -38.52
N PRO A 50 23.17 -23.93 -39.08
CA PRO A 50 23.97 -24.76 -39.96
C PRO A 50 24.70 -25.84 -39.17
N ALA A 51 24.58 -27.10 -39.63
CA ALA A 51 25.46 -28.18 -39.21
C ALA A 51 26.86 -27.93 -39.75
N GLN A 52 27.84 -27.73 -38.86
CA GLN A 52 29.26 -27.71 -39.23
C GLN A 52 29.94 -29.04 -38.89
N PRO A 53 30.95 -29.44 -39.68
CA PRO A 53 31.49 -30.79 -39.65
C PRO A 53 32.51 -30.99 -38.53
N ALA A 54 32.62 -32.24 -38.08
CA ALA A 54 33.65 -32.69 -37.16
C ALA A 54 35.04 -32.58 -37.82
N ALA A 55 35.96 -31.88 -37.16
CA ALA A 55 37.38 -31.90 -37.51
C ALA A 55 38.26 -32.01 -36.25
N ALA A 56 38.98 -33.12 -36.22
CA ALA A 56 40.27 -33.41 -35.60
C ALA A 56 40.76 -32.64 -34.36
N SER A 57 41.07 -33.43 -33.33
CA SER A 57 41.87 -33.13 -32.15
C SER A 57 43.16 -32.37 -32.45
N ALA A 58 43.35 -31.24 -31.76
CA ALA A 58 44.66 -30.69 -31.44
C ALA A 58 44.66 -30.31 -29.95
N ALA A 59 45.47 -31.00 -29.17
CA ALA A 59 45.67 -30.73 -27.75
C ALA A 59 46.44 -29.43 -27.57
N LEU A 60 45.90 -28.52 -26.75
CA LEU A 60 46.57 -27.32 -26.24
C LEU A 60 46.25 -27.18 -24.73
N PRO A 61 47.18 -26.60 -23.94
CA PRO A 61 47.21 -26.75 -22.50
C PRO A 61 46.03 -26.06 -21.80
N ALA A 62 45.53 -26.72 -20.75
CA ALA A 62 44.42 -26.26 -19.93
C ALA A 62 44.75 -24.92 -19.26
N VAL A 63 44.18 -23.83 -19.78
CA VAL A 63 43.99 -22.60 -19.01
C VAL A 63 42.84 -22.89 -18.06
N GLN A 64 43.16 -23.02 -16.77
CA GLN A 64 42.16 -23.03 -15.70
C GLN A 64 41.46 -21.68 -15.68
N SER A 65 40.40 -21.55 -16.48
CA SER A 65 39.42 -20.50 -16.32
C SER A 65 38.65 -20.83 -15.04
N THR A 66 39.07 -20.22 -13.93
CA THR A 66 38.23 -20.09 -12.74
C THR A 66 37.05 -19.22 -13.12
N ALA A 67 36.02 -19.85 -13.70
CA ALA A 67 34.69 -19.28 -13.77
C ALA A 67 34.33 -18.83 -12.35
N PRO A 68 33.89 -17.57 -12.14
CA PRO A 68 33.38 -17.17 -10.86
C PRO A 68 32.27 -18.14 -10.49
N ALA A 69 32.40 -18.77 -9.32
CA ALA A 69 31.35 -19.63 -8.79
C ALA A 69 30.03 -18.85 -8.90
N PRO A 70 28.93 -19.47 -9.40
CA PRO A 70 27.63 -18.82 -9.30
C PRO A 70 27.47 -18.45 -7.83
N ALA A 71 27.33 -17.15 -7.56
CA ALA A 71 27.09 -16.66 -6.22
C ALA A 71 25.98 -17.56 -5.66
N ALA A 72 26.25 -18.20 -4.52
CA ALA A 72 25.29 -19.10 -3.92
C ALA A 72 23.98 -18.31 -3.83
N VAL A 73 23.01 -18.67 -4.67
CA VAL A 73 21.64 -18.20 -4.52
C VAL A 73 21.30 -18.70 -3.14
N GLN A 74 21.31 -17.81 -2.15
CA GLN A 74 20.85 -18.13 -0.83
C GLN A 74 19.46 -18.70 -1.06
N ARG A 75 19.31 -20.02 -0.87
CA ARG A 75 18.01 -20.65 -0.96
C ARG A 75 17.22 -20.00 0.16
N VAL A 76 16.38 -19.04 -0.20
CA VAL A 76 15.41 -18.46 0.72
C VAL A 76 14.68 -19.67 1.27
N GLY A 77 14.90 -19.95 2.55
CA GLY A 77 14.33 -21.13 3.20
C GLY A 77 12.81 -21.04 3.22
N SER A 78 12.16 -21.88 4.02
CA SER A 78 10.72 -21.78 4.32
C SER A 78 10.29 -20.43 4.94
N GLU A 79 11.18 -19.46 5.04
CA GLU A 79 10.95 -18.10 5.54
C GLU A 79 10.37 -17.15 4.49
N GLY A 80 10.40 -17.52 3.20
CA GLY A 80 9.82 -16.71 2.14
C GLY A 80 8.29 -16.68 2.19
N TYR A 81 7.68 -15.55 1.86
CA TYR A 81 6.22 -15.39 1.92
C TYR A 81 5.43 -16.10 0.82
N GLY A 82 6.02 -16.40 -0.33
CA GLY A 82 5.34 -17.04 -1.47
C GLY A 82 4.52 -18.27 -1.07
N PRO A 83 5.13 -19.32 -0.47
CA PRO A 83 4.40 -20.51 -0.03
C PRO A 83 3.28 -20.26 0.99
N HIS A 84 3.38 -19.21 1.81
CA HIS A 84 2.33 -18.86 2.75
C HIS A 84 1.15 -18.16 2.06
N ILE A 85 1.42 -17.30 1.07
CA ILE A 85 0.42 -16.65 0.23
C ILE A 85 -0.36 -17.71 -0.58
N GLU A 86 0.34 -18.68 -1.18
CA GLU A 86 -0.28 -19.78 -1.91
C GLU A 86 -1.24 -20.60 -1.02
N ARG A 87 -0.80 -20.95 0.19
CA ARG A 87 -1.66 -21.65 1.16
C ARG A 87 -2.89 -20.83 1.55
N ALA A 88 -2.72 -19.54 1.84
CA ALA A 88 -3.83 -18.66 2.17
C ALA A 88 -4.82 -18.50 1.00
N PHE A 89 -4.32 -18.47 -0.24
CA PHE A 89 -5.14 -18.36 -1.44
C PHE A 89 -6.03 -19.59 -1.65
N VAL A 90 -5.46 -20.80 -1.50
CA VAL A 90 -6.17 -22.08 -1.63
C VAL A 90 -7.10 -22.36 -0.45
N GLY A 91 -6.74 -21.91 0.75
CA GLY A 91 -7.56 -22.03 1.95
C GLY A 91 -8.83 -21.18 1.92
N THR A 92 -9.69 -21.37 2.93
CA THR A 92 -10.92 -20.58 3.11
C THR A 92 -10.88 -19.64 4.31
N ASP A 93 -9.83 -19.71 5.13
CA ASP A 93 -9.69 -18.86 6.31
C ASP A 93 -9.45 -17.40 5.88
N ALA A 94 -10.28 -16.50 6.40
CA ALA A 94 -10.17 -15.08 6.14
C ALA A 94 -8.99 -14.44 6.88
N ALA A 95 -8.61 -14.95 8.05
CA ALA A 95 -7.45 -14.45 8.80
C ALA A 95 -6.15 -14.73 8.04
N ASP A 96 -6.00 -15.94 7.50
CA ASP A 96 -4.86 -16.30 6.64
C ASP A 96 -4.84 -15.46 5.36
N ALA A 97 -6.01 -15.24 4.74
CA ALA A 97 -6.12 -14.38 3.56
C ALA A 97 -5.68 -12.94 3.88
N TRP A 98 -6.06 -12.41 5.04
CA TRP A 98 -5.63 -11.09 5.48
C TRP A 98 -4.13 -11.02 5.79
N GLU A 99 -3.55 -12.07 6.38
CA GLU A 99 -2.10 -12.13 6.60
C GLU A 99 -1.34 -12.08 5.27
N ALA A 100 -1.78 -12.86 4.27
CA ALA A 100 -1.22 -12.82 2.94
C ALA A 100 -1.32 -11.44 2.27
N VAL A 101 -2.44 -10.74 2.44
CA VAL A 101 -2.61 -9.36 1.97
C VAL A 101 -1.59 -8.42 2.61
N LYS A 102 -1.33 -8.54 3.91
CA LYS A 102 -0.32 -7.72 4.60
C LYS A 102 1.08 -7.98 4.04
N TRP A 103 1.48 -9.24 3.83
CA TRP A 103 2.77 -9.56 3.21
C TRP A 103 2.90 -9.02 1.79
N LEU A 104 1.86 -9.14 0.97
CA LEU A 104 1.87 -8.61 -0.40
C LEU A 104 2.11 -7.09 -0.43
N ARG A 105 1.41 -6.35 0.44
CA ARG A 105 1.57 -4.89 0.59
C ARG A 105 2.93 -4.50 1.18
N LEU A 106 3.40 -5.27 2.16
CA LEU A 106 4.71 -5.09 2.75
C LEU A 106 5.81 -5.22 1.68
N CYS A 107 5.74 -6.28 0.87
CA CYS A 107 6.70 -6.49 -0.22
C CYS A 107 6.61 -5.42 -1.31
N ALA A 108 5.40 -4.97 -1.66
CA ALA A 108 5.21 -3.90 -2.63
C ALA A 108 5.78 -2.54 -2.16
N SER A 109 5.91 -2.32 -0.86
CA SER A 109 6.36 -1.03 -0.28
C SER A 109 7.77 -1.06 0.31
N ASN A 110 8.38 -2.24 0.43
CA ASN A 110 9.60 -2.41 1.21
C ASN A 110 10.79 -1.60 0.67
N GLU A 111 10.96 -1.54 -0.66
CA GLU A 111 12.06 -0.80 -1.28
C GLU A 111 11.99 0.71 -0.99
N ALA A 112 10.82 1.33 -1.22
CA ALA A 112 10.63 2.74 -0.94
C ALA A 112 10.79 3.06 0.56
N ARG A 113 10.33 2.16 1.43
CA ARG A 113 10.50 2.28 2.88
C ARG A 113 11.99 2.22 3.26
N ARG A 114 12.74 1.27 2.69
CA ARG A 114 14.18 1.12 2.89
C ARG A 114 14.96 2.36 2.42
N SER A 115 14.60 2.93 1.27
CA SER A 115 15.18 4.18 0.75
C SER A 115 14.85 5.37 1.65
N SER A 116 13.63 5.44 2.20
CA SER A 116 13.22 6.51 3.12
C SER A 116 14.06 6.51 4.40
N TYR A 117 14.38 5.33 4.95
CA TYR A 117 15.26 5.21 6.12
C TYR A 117 16.70 5.63 5.81
N GLU A 118 17.19 5.32 4.61
CA GLU A 118 18.49 5.76 4.11
C GLU A 118 18.59 7.28 4.05
N GLN A 119 17.58 7.94 3.48
CA GLN A 119 17.52 9.40 3.37
C GLN A 119 17.42 10.05 4.75
N ALA A 120 16.57 9.53 5.63
CA ALA A 120 16.44 10.02 7.01
C ALA A 120 17.76 9.92 7.78
N ARG A 121 18.48 8.80 7.64
CA ARG A 121 19.80 8.62 8.23
C ARG A 121 20.81 9.63 7.68
N ALA A 122 20.80 9.88 6.37
CA ALA A 122 21.73 10.82 5.72
C ALA A 122 21.57 12.27 6.21
N VAL A 123 20.36 12.67 6.61
CA VAL A 123 20.10 14.01 7.18
C VAL A 123 20.20 14.06 8.71
N GLY A 124 20.75 13.02 9.34
CA GLY A 124 21.06 12.99 10.77
C GLY A 124 19.89 12.62 11.70
N VAL A 125 18.80 12.05 11.17
CA VAL A 125 17.73 11.50 12.02
C VAL A 125 18.25 10.23 12.71
N VAL A 126 18.39 10.30 14.04
CA VAL A 126 18.77 9.23 14.98
C VAL A 126 19.43 8.01 14.29
N PRO A 127 20.70 8.12 13.90
CA PRO A 127 21.34 7.18 12.97
C PRO A 127 21.27 5.71 13.41
N GLU A 128 21.29 5.45 14.72
CA GLU A 128 21.20 4.11 15.30
C GLU A 128 19.82 3.48 15.04
N VAL A 129 18.75 4.25 15.24
CA VAL A 129 17.37 3.79 14.99
C VAL A 129 17.17 3.55 13.50
N MET A 130 17.63 4.45 12.64
CA MET A 130 17.51 4.26 11.20
C MET A 130 18.30 3.04 10.72
N THR A 131 19.49 2.79 11.27
CA THR A 131 20.29 1.60 10.97
C THR A 131 19.55 0.31 11.37
N GLN A 132 18.84 0.31 12.50
CA GLN A 132 17.99 -0.82 12.89
C GLN A 132 16.83 -1.04 11.91
N LEU A 133 16.11 0.02 11.55
CA LEU A 133 14.99 -0.06 10.60
C LEU A 133 15.44 -0.50 9.19
N MET A 134 16.65 -0.10 8.78
CA MET A 134 17.26 -0.59 7.54
C MET A 134 17.50 -2.10 7.58
N ARG A 135 18.04 -2.63 8.69
CA ARG A 135 18.24 -4.08 8.86
C ARG A 135 16.92 -4.85 8.82
N GLU A 136 15.88 -4.34 9.48
CA GLU A 136 14.55 -4.94 9.45
C GLU A 136 13.96 -4.95 8.02
N ALA A 137 14.14 -3.86 7.27
CA ALA A 137 13.72 -3.80 5.88
C ALA A 137 14.57 -4.72 4.96
N ASP A 138 15.85 -4.93 5.26
CA ASP A 138 16.71 -5.88 4.53
C ASP A 138 16.29 -7.33 4.82
N ASP A 139 15.95 -7.65 6.07
CA ASP A 139 15.38 -8.94 6.47
C ASP A 139 14.05 -9.20 5.77
N GLU A 140 13.20 -8.18 5.70
CA GLU A 140 11.94 -8.22 4.98
C GLU A 140 12.14 -8.45 3.47
N SER A 141 13.12 -7.76 2.89
CA SER A 141 13.50 -7.93 1.48
C SER A 141 13.82 -9.38 1.16
N ARG A 142 14.55 -10.08 2.04
CA ARG A 142 14.86 -11.51 1.85
C ARG A 142 13.60 -12.39 1.82
N ARG A 143 12.61 -12.14 2.68
CA ARG A 143 11.34 -12.90 2.68
C ARG A 143 10.53 -12.64 1.41
N CYS A 144 10.56 -11.39 0.93
CA CYS A 144 9.87 -10.95 -0.27
C CYS A 144 10.45 -11.52 -1.57
N GLN A 145 11.66 -12.08 -1.58
CA GLN A 145 12.27 -12.69 -2.78
C GLN A 145 11.46 -13.84 -3.38
N THR A 146 10.56 -14.46 -2.60
CA THR A 146 9.66 -15.53 -3.07
C THR A 146 8.30 -15.02 -3.56
N VAL A 147 8.02 -13.72 -3.42
CA VAL A 147 6.79 -13.10 -3.90
C VAL A 147 6.94 -12.78 -5.39
N THR A 148 6.00 -13.23 -6.20
CA THR A 148 6.03 -13.10 -7.65
C THR A 148 4.93 -12.16 -8.11
N ALA A 149 4.93 -11.78 -9.39
CA ALA A 149 3.83 -11.03 -9.99
C ALA A 149 2.49 -11.79 -9.90
N GLN A 150 2.52 -13.13 -9.97
CA GLN A 150 1.33 -13.97 -9.80
C GLN A 150 0.77 -13.84 -8.37
N HIS A 151 1.63 -13.82 -7.35
CA HIS A 151 1.20 -13.57 -5.97
C HIS A 151 0.56 -12.18 -5.83
N GLN A 152 1.13 -11.16 -6.46
CA GLN A 152 0.54 -9.81 -6.45
C GLN A 152 -0.83 -9.75 -7.13
N ALA A 153 -1.05 -10.50 -8.20
CA ALA A 153 -2.36 -10.61 -8.85
C ALA A 153 -3.44 -11.24 -7.94
N MET A 154 -3.06 -11.97 -6.88
CA MET A 154 -4.01 -12.55 -5.92
C MET A 154 -4.54 -11.52 -4.91
N LEU A 155 -3.93 -10.32 -4.82
CA LEU A 155 -4.23 -9.32 -3.79
C LEU A 155 -5.73 -8.98 -3.71
N ALA A 156 -6.36 -8.68 -4.85
CA ALA A 156 -7.78 -8.31 -4.89
C ALA A 156 -8.68 -9.46 -4.38
N GLY A 157 -8.40 -10.70 -4.79
CA GLY A 157 -9.18 -11.87 -4.35
C GLY A 157 -9.06 -12.13 -2.84
N LEU A 158 -7.83 -12.06 -2.31
CA LEU A 158 -7.57 -12.24 -0.88
C LEU A 158 -8.19 -11.10 -0.04
N ALA A 159 -8.03 -9.86 -0.48
CA ALA A 159 -8.58 -8.68 0.21
C ALA A 159 -10.12 -8.68 0.20
N SER A 160 -10.75 -9.09 -0.90
CA SER A 160 -12.22 -9.26 -0.97
C SER A 160 -12.72 -10.27 0.06
N ARG A 161 -12.03 -11.40 0.23
CA ARG A 161 -12.38 -12.43 1.21
C ARG A 161 -12.27 -11.89 2.63
N ALA A 162 -11.18 -11.20 2.96
CA ALA A 162 -10.98 -10.58 4.26
C ALA A 162 -12.03 -9.49 4.55
N MET A 163 -12.37 -8.67 3.55
CA MET A 163 -13.40 -7.63 3.63
C MET A 163 -14.77 -8.22 3.96
N ARG A 164 -15.18 -9.28 3.25
CA ARG A 164 -16.47 -9.96 3.50
C ARG A 164 -16.54 -10.62 4.88
N ALA A 165 -15.40 -11.03 5.42
CA ALA A 165 -15.25 -11.49 6.79
C ALA A 165 -15.14 -10.35 7.83
N ARG A 166 -15.25 -9.09 7.39
CA ARG A 166 -15.19 -7.86 8.20
C ARG A 166 -13.88 -7.71 8.98
N ILE A 167 -12.78 -8.15 8.39
CA ILE A 167 -11.45 -7.92 8.98
C ILE A 167 -11.09 -6.43 8.84
N PRO A 168 -10.72 -5.72 9.92
CA PRO A 168 -10.43 -4.29 9.85
C PRO A 168 -9.34 -3.93 8.82
N GLY A 169 -9.61 -2.92 8.00
CA GLY A 169 -8.71 -2.42 6.95
C GLY A 169 -8.73 -3.24 5.66
N ALA A 170 -9.54 -4.29 5.59
CA ALA A 170 -9.62 -5.13 4.40
C ALA A 170 -10.43 -4.45 3.29
N ALA A 171 -11.48 -3.69 3.62
CA ALA A 171 -12.27 -2.94 2.64
C ALA A 171 -11.41 -1.90 1.92
N THR A 172 -10.62 -1.14 2.67
CA THR A 172 -9.75 -0.09 2.13
C THR A 172 -8.61 -0.69 1.30
N THR A 173 -8.10 -1.84 1.73
CA THR A 173 -7.09 -2.59 0.97
C THR A 173 -7.66 -3.16 -0.33
N TYR A 174 -8.86 -3.74 -0.30
CA TYR A 174 -9.54 -4.21 -1.51
C TYR A 174 -9.80 -3.05 -2.46
N ALA A 175 -10.29 -1.92 -1.94
CA ALA A 175 -10.53 -0.70 -2.69
C ALA A 175 -9.28 -0.12 -3.36
N GLY A 176 -8.09 -0.33 -2.79
CA GLY A 176 -6.81 0.05 -3.38
C GLY A 176 -6.26 -0.97 -4.39
N ALA A 177 -6.77 -2.21 -4.39
CA ALA A 177 -6.33 -3.30 -5.25
C ALA A 177 -7.16 -3.46 -6.54
N VAL A 178 -8.28 -2.72 -6.66
CA VAL A 178 -9.20 -2.80 -7.82
C VAL A 178 -9.57 -1.42 -8.33
N VAL A 179 -10.01 -1.35 -9.59
CA VAL A 179 -10.48 -0.10 -10.21
C VAL A 179 -12.00 0.00 -10.05
N PRO A 180 -12.56 1.05 -9.42
CA PRO A 180 -14.00 1.17 -9.20
C PRO A 180 -14.86 1.08 -10.47
N GLY A 181 -14.33 1.56 -11.60
CA GLY A 181 -15.02 1.54 -12.90
C GLY A 181 -15.21 0.14 -13.49
N GLU A 182 -14.42 -0.84 -13.06
CA GLU A 182 -14.50 -2.23 -13.53
C GLU A 182 -15.51 -3.06 -12.73
N LEU A 183 -16.04 -2.51 -11.63
CA LEU A 183 -17.00 -3.18 -10.75
C LEU A 183 -18.44 -2.85 -11.13
N THR A 184 -19.37 -3.73 -10.75
CA THR A 184 -20.81 -3.41 -10.82
C THR A 184 -21.21 -2.38 -9.76
N ALA A 185 -22.39 -1.78 -9.91
CA ALA A 185 -22.90 -0.82 -8.93
C ALA A 185 -23.09 -1.47 -7.54
N GLU A 186 -23.52 -2.73 -7.51
CA GLU A 186 -23.72 -3.53 -6.31
C GLU A 186 -22.39 -3.80 -5.60
N GLN A 187 -21.36 -4.18 -6.36
CA GLN A 187 -20.02 -4.41 -5.82
C GLN A 187 -19.41 -3.12 -5.25
N ARG A 188 -19.57 -1.98 -5.94
CA ARG A 188 -19.13 -0.69 -5.38
C ARG A 188 -19.86 -0.35 -4.09
N ARG A 189 -21.18 -0.60 -4.02
CA ARG A 189 -21.97 -0.38 -2.80
C ARG A 189 -21.49 -1.29 -1.66
N GLU A 190 -21.21 -2.57 -1.94
CA GLU A 190 -20.66 -3.51 -0.95
C GLU A 190 -19.36 -2.97 -0.33
N VAL A 191 -18.43 -2.49 -1.16
CA VAL A 191 -17.16 -1.90 -0.68
C VAL A 191 -17.41 -0.63 0.13
N ALA A 192 -18.26 0.27 -0.35
CA ALA A 192 -18.59 1.51 0.35
C ALA A 192 -19.16 1.23 1.76
N ASP A 193 -20.08 0.28 1.86
CA ASP A 193 -20.71 -0.09 3.12
C ASP A 193 -19.71 -0.77 4.06
N ALA A 194 -18.80 -1.60 3.55
CA ALA A 194 -17.71 -2.17 4.32
C ALA A 194 -16.75 -1.07 4.85
N MET A 195 -16.40 -0.08 4.02
CA MET A 195 -15.56 1.05 4.44
C MET A 195 -16.24 1.90 5.52
N ARG A 196 -17.55 2.16 5.42
CA ARG A 196 -18.32 2.85 6.48
C ARG A 196 -18.29 2.07 7.79
N GLN A 197 -18.49 0.75 7.72
CA GLN A 197 -18.45 -0.12 8.90
C GLN A 197 -17.07 -0.10 9.55
N GLU A 198 -16.00 -0.25 8.77
CA GLU A 198 -14.63 -0.19 9.27
C GLU A 198 -14.30 1.18 9.89
N ALA A 199 -14.69 2.27 9.24
CA ALA A 199 -14.48 3.63 9.76
C ALA A 199 -15.22 3.85 11.10
N ASN A 200 -16.45 3.36 11.21
CA ASN A 200 -17.25 3.46 12.43
C ASN A 200 -16.76 2.52 13.55
N ALA A 201 -16.03 1.46 13.23
CA ALA A 201 -15.33 0.62 14.21
C ALA A 201 -14.09 1.32 14.81
N GLY A 202 -13.71 2.46 14.24
CA GLY A 202 -12.62 3.29 14.71
C GLY A 202 -11.40 3.21 13.80
N ALA A 203 -10.25 3.50 14.38
CA ALA A 203 -9.04 3.71 13.61
C ALA A 203 -8.20 2.43 13.45
N PRO A 204 -7.37 2.30 12.39
CA PRO A 204 -6.93 3.32 11.40
C PRO A 204 -7.90 3.63 10.24
N SER A 205 -9.00 2.89 10.10
CA SER A 205 -9.88 2.91 8.92
C SER A 205 -10.56 4.26 8.62
N LEU A 206 -10.67 5.14 9.61
CA LEU A 206 -11.20 6.51 9.43
C LEU A 206 -10.41 7.31 8.38
N LEU A 207 -9.08 7.27 8.44
CA LEU A 207 -8.25 8.02 7.48
C LEU A 207 -8.39 7.44 6.08
N ASP A 208 -8.36 6.11 5.96
CA ASP A 208 -8.50 5.43 4.67
C ASP A 208 -9.87 5.74 4.03
N ALA A 209 -10.95 5.74 4.80
CA ALA A 209 -12.27 6.12 4.32
C ALA A 209 -12.31 7.59 3.87
N ALA A 210 -11.69 8.50 4.63
CA ALA A 210 -11.58 9.90 4.26
C ALA A 210 -10.81 10.11 2.95
N LEU A 211 -9.71 9.38 2.72
CA LEU A 211 -8.84 9.53 1.54
C LEU A 211 -9.26 8.71 0.32
N SER A 212 -10.28 7.88 0.46
CA SER A 212 -10.77 6.99 -0.59
C SER A 212 -11.14 7.68 -1.91
N ASN A 213 -11.13 6.90 -3.00
CA ASN A 213 -11.60 7.37 -4.31
C ASN A 213 -13.11 7.66 -4.27
N ARG A 214 -13.53 8.80 -4.79
CA ARG A 214 -14.95 9.22 -4.86
C ARG A 214 -15.85 8.23 -5.57
N ALA A 215 -15.32 7.47 -6.53
CA ALA A 215 -16.06 6.45 -7.26
C ALA A 215 -16.59 5.33 -6.36
N TRP A 216 -16.10 5.20 -5.12
CA TRP A 216 -16.67 4.30 -4.11
C TRP A 216 -18.01 4.77 -3.57
N GLY A 217 -18.41 6.02 -3.78
CA GLY A 217 -19.72 6.52 -3.35
C GLY A 217 -19.81 6.91 -1.87
N LEU A 218 -18.67 7.23 -1.25
CA LEU A 218 -18.64 7.99 0.01
C LEU A 218 -18.86 9.47 -0.30
N THR A 219 -19.77 10.11 0.45
CA THR A 219 -20.06 11.54 0.25
C THR A 219 -18.94 12.43 0.77
N ASP A 220 -18.87 13.67 0.30
CA ASP A 220 -17.89 14.64 0.78
C ASP A 220 -18.10 14.92 2.28
N GLU A 221 -19.35 14.92 2.75
CA GLU A 221 -19.71 15.04 4.15
C GLU A 221 -19.18 13.87 4.99
N GLU A 222 -19.42 12.62 4.57
CA GLU A 222 -18.95 11.41 5.26
C GLU A 222 -17.42 11.45 5.43
N ARG A 223 -16.73 11.78 4.34
CA ARG A 223 -15.26 11.81 4.31
C ARG A 223 -14.69 12.92 5.19
N LEU A 224 -15.33 14.08 5.21
CA LEU A 224 -14.95 15.18 6.09
C LEU A 224 -15.18 14.79 7.57
N SER A 225 -16.29 14.12 7.88
CA SER A 225 -16.57 13.61 9.24
C SER A 225 -15.54 12.57 9.69
N TYR A 226 -15.20 11.60 8.83
CA TYR A 226 -14.16 10.61 9.13
C TYR A 226 -12.79 11.27 9.33
N LEU A 227 -12.45 12.28 8.54
CA LEU A 227 -11.21 13.01 8.71
C LEU A 227 -11.15 13.75 10.05
N TYR A 228 -12.23 14.43 10.45
CA TYR A 228 -12.30 15.08 11.77
C TYR A 228 -12.25 14.08 12.92
N ALA A 229 -12.92 12.93 12.79
CA ALA A 229 -12.85 11.86 13.79
C ALA A 229 -11.41 11.33 13.91
N PHE A 230 -10.74 11.06 12.79
CA PHE A 230 -9.36 10.60 12.76
C PHE A 230 -8.42 11.60 13.44
N THR A 231 -8.44 12.87 13.04
CA THR A 231 -7.51 13.85 13.62
C THR A 231 -7.76 14.03 15.11
N ARG A 232 -9.00 14.00 15.59
CA ARG A 232 -9.26 14.11 17.03
C ARG A 232 -8.87 12.88 17.85
N LEU A 233 -8.87 11.68 17.25
CA LEU A 233 -8.42 10.46 17.94
C LEU A 233 -6.90 10.41 18.10
N TYR A 234 -6.15 10.92 17.11
CA TYR A 234 -4.68 10.80 17.04
C TYR A 234 -3.91 12.09 17.30
N ASP A 235 -4.49 13.25 16.98
CA ASP A 235 -3.95 14.55 17.34
C ASP A 235 -4.48 14.87 18.74
N SER A 236 -3.77 14.39 19.75
CA SER A 236 -4.07 14.64 21.17
C SER A 236 -3.87 16.11 21.59
N HIS A 237 -3.45 16.98 20.65
CA HIS A 237 -3.24 18.39 20.88
C HIS A 237 -4.40 19.21 20.26
N ALA A 238 -4.58 20.45 20.74
CA ALA A 238 -5.61 21.38 20.24
C ALA A 238 -5.50 21.73 18.72
N GLY A 239 -4.57 21.11 18.00
CA GLY A 239 -4.27 21.32 16.58
C GLY A 239 -5.07 20.46 15.59
N ALA A 240 -5.94 19.55 16.05
CA ALA A 240 -6.69 18.64 15.16
C ALA A 240 -7.42 19.38 14.02
N GLY A 241 -7.99 20.56 14.31
CA GLY A 241 -8.62 21.41 13.30
C GLY A 241 -7.66 21.96 12.25
N ALA A 242 -6.45 22.36 12.66
CA ALA A 242 -5.41 22.88 11.78
C ALA A 242 -4.88 21.79 10.83
N THR A 243 -4.74 20.55 11.32
CA THR A 243 -4.34 19.39 10.51
C THR A 243 -5.36 19.10 9.42
N VAL A 244 -6.66 19.15 9.73
CA VAL A 244 -7.73 18.97 8.73
C VAL A 244 -7.70 20.09 7.69
N GLU A 245 -7.59 21.35 8.12
CA GLU A 245 -7.52 22.49 7.20
C GLU A 245 -6.30 22.42 6.27
N ALA A 246 -5.15 21.97 6.77
CA ALA A 246 -3.96 21.76 5.95
C ALA A 246 -4.20 20.70 4.87
N LEU A 247 -4.81 19.56 5.22
CA LEU A 247 -5.13 18.49 4.28
C LEU A 247 -6.14 18.93 3.21
N ILE A 248 -7.15 19.72 3.59
CA ILE A 248 -8.12 20.31 2.64
C ILE A 248 -7.39 21.26 1.69
N LYS A 249 -6.57 22.19 2.20
CA LYS A 249 -5.85 23.19 1.40
C LYS A 249 -4.84 22.55 0.44
N GLN A 250 -4.23 21.43 0.83
CA GLN A 250 -3.30 20.67 0.00
C GLN A 250 -4.01 19.78 -1.05
N GLY A 251 -5.35 19.72 -1.04
CA GLY A 251 -6.10 18.83 -1.92
C GLY A 251 -5.86 17.34 -1.64
N ALA A 252 -5.41 17.00 -0.43
CA ALA A 252 -5.14 15.61 -0.04
C ALA A 252 -6.43 14.78 -0.01
N VAL A 253 -7.55 15.41 0.32
CA VAL A 253 -8.88 14.80 0.24
C VAL A 253 -9.55 15.25 -1.06
N PRO A 254 -9.87 14.32 -1.99
CA PRO A 254 -10.50 14.68 -3.25
C PRO A 254 -12.00 15.02 -3.06
N PHE A 255 -12.32 16.23 -2.62
CA PHE A 255 -13.70 16.74 -2.58
C PHE A 255 -14.17 17.23 -3.96
N THR A 256 -15.50 17.29 -4.19
CA THR A 256 -16.08 17.93 -5.39
C THR A 256 -15.78 19.42 -5.43
N ALA A 257 -15.91 20.04 -4.27
CA ALA A 257 -15.78 21.46 -4.06
C ALA A 257 -15.16 21.69 -2.67
N PRO A 258 -14.50 22.83 -2.44
CA PRO A 258 -14.05 23.19 -1.11
C PRO A 258 -15.21 23.15 -0.11
N PRO A 259 -15.04 22.55 1.08
CA PRO A 259 -16.12 22.43 2.05
C PRO A 259 -16.52 23.81 2.59
N THR A 260 -17.83 24.05 2.67
CA THR A 260 -18.38 25.28 3.24
C THR A 260 -18.23 25.32 4.76
N PRO A 261 -18.29 26.51 5.40
CA PRO A 261 -18.26 26.62 6.86
C PRO A 261 -19.35 25.79 7.56
N ALA A 262 -20.54 25.70 6.94
CA ALA A 262 -21.65 24.89 7.46
C ALA A 262 -21.33 23.38 7.38
N GLN A 263 -20.78 22.90 6.27
CA GLN A 263 -20.33 21.50 6.15
C GLN A 263 -19.21 21.18 7.13
N ILE A 264 -18.27 22.10 7.35
CA ILE A 264 -17.21 21.95 8.36
C ILE A 264 -17.80 21.81 9.76
N ALA A 265 -18.76 22.66 10.13
CA ALA A 265 -19.41 22.60 11.44
C ALA A 265 -20.18 21.28 11.63
N ALA A 266 -20.94 20.86 10.63
CA ALA A 266 -21.67 19.59 10.64
C ALA A 266 -20.71 18.40 10.74
N ALA A 267 -19.62 18.40 9.96
CA ALA A 267 -18.65 17.32 9.97
C ALA A 267 -17.89 17.21 11.29
N LYS A 268 -17.59 18.33 11.97
CA LYS A 268 -17.03 18.32 13.32
C LYS A 268 -17.95 17.64 14.33
N LEU A 269 -19.26 17.93 14.25
CA LEU A 269 -20.27 17.32 15.13
C LEU A 269 -20.40 15.82 14.86
N ALA A 270 -20.56 15.43 13.59
CA ALA A 270 -20.63 14.03 13.20
C ALA A 270 -19.34 13.26 13.53
N GLY A 271 -18.18 13.90 13.36
CA GLY A 271 -16.88 13.34 13.77
C GLY A 271 -16.81 13.08 15.28
N GLN A 272 -17.35 13.97 16.11
CA GLN A 272 -17.47 13.73 17.55
C GLN A 272 -18.36 12.50 17.85
N GLN A 273 -19.51 12.38 17.17
CA GLN A 273 -20.41 11.23 17.38
C GLN A 273 -19.72 9.90 17.06
N ILE A 274 -18.89 9.86 16.00
CA ILE A 274 -18.08 8.68 15.67
C ILE A 274 -17.08 8.38 16.79
N ILE A 275 -16.41 9.40 17.36
CA ILE A 275 -15.49 9.22 18.49
C ILE A 275 -16.21 8.66 19.71
N ASP A 276 -17.40 9.19 20.03
CA ASP A 276 -18.20 8.75 21.18
C ASP A 276 -18.63 7.29 21.04
N LEU A 277 -18.91 6.84 19.82
CA LEU A 277 -19.20 5.43 19.52
C LEU A 277 -17.98 4.52 19.72
N VAL A 278 -16.80 5.00 19.33
CA VAL A 278 -15.54 4.24 19.41
C VAL A 278 -14.95 4.22 20.84
N ARG A 279 -15.25 5.23 21.67
CA ARG A 279 -14.80 5.34 23.06
C ARG A 279 -15.99 5.45 24.04
N PRO A 280 -16.75 4.37 24.26
CA PRO A 280 -17.92 4.41 25.15
C PRO A 280 -17.56 4.73 26.62
N ASP A 281 -16.34 4.41 27.05
CA ASP A 281 -15.91 4.48 28.45
C ASP A 281 -15.39 5.87 28.91
N THR A 282 -15.45 6.89 28.04
CA THR A 282 -15.03 8.26 28.39
C THR A 282 -16.16 9.20 28.81
N LYS A 283 -17.32 8.65 29.21
CA LYS A 283 -18.35 9.45 29.89
C LYS A 283 -17.89 9.78 31.32
N PRO A 284 -17.90 11.06 31.73
CA PRO A 284 -17.59 11.46 33.10
C PRO A 284 -18.62 10.92 34.10
#